data_AF-A0A1Q4ZHZ5-F1
#
_entry.id   AF-A0A1Q4ZHZ5-F1
#
_cell.length_a   1.000
_cell.length_b   1.000
_cell.length_c   1.000
_cell.angle_alpha   90.00
_cell.angle_beta   90.00
_cell.angle_gamma   90.00
#
_symmetry.space_group_name_H-M   'P 1'
#
loop_
_entity.id
_entity.type
_entity.pdbx_description
1 polymer ?
#
loop_
_entity_poly.entity_id
_entity_poly.type
_entity_poly.pdbx_seq_one_letter_code
_entity_poly.pdbx_strand_id
1 'polypeptide(L)'
;MSEYQYYEFTAVDRFLTTREQAELRSLSTRADITATSFVNTYQWGDFKGDPRKLMERYFDAHLYLANWGTRQLMLRLPTRALAPATVARYCVGDGASAWTAGKHLIVHLYREDEEGTDEWDLDGHGLLASITPVRAALAAGDLRLLYLGWLRCVQSLELDDDEPEPPAPAGLGTLDASLTTVAEFLCIDPDLIAAAAAASAQAAVEPTAAQLRSWVTSLSVREKDAILADLLSGDGHLRGRLLRRYRDEHLPDTSTTSALRTAGELLATAAHLRAERERQVAEQRERERIRQERSAAAARQRHLDALAVDQPAAWQRVNELISTKKPRDYDTGVQLLVDLRDLSERDGNTTPFRQRLAELRTVHARKPSLLERLERAGLNV
;
A
#
# COMPACT_ATOMS: atom_id res chain seq x y z
N MET A 1 -9.05 8.60 22.41
CA MET A 1 -9.18 8.19 21.00
C MET A 1 -9.45 6.70 21.02
N SER A 2 -10.31 6.18 20.14
CA SER A 2 -10.73 4.78 20.16
C SER A 2 -9.64 3.89 19.55
N GLU A 3 -9.23 2.87 20.31
CA GLU A 3 -8.35 1.80 19.83
C GLU A 3 -9.02 1.08 18.66
N TYR A 4 -8.26 0.63 17.68
CA TYR A 4 -8.74 -0.30 16.65
C TYR A 4 -7.71 -1.40 16.47
N GLN A 5 -8.17 -2.63 16.60
CA GLN A 5 -7.37 -3.82 16.35
C GLN A 5 -8.15 -4.80 15.50
N TYR A 6 -7.51 -5.36 14.49
CA TYR A 6 -8.07 -6.37 13.61
C TYR A 6 -7.24 -7.65 13.72
N TYR A 7 -7.91 -8.77 13.96
CA TYR A 7 -7.33 -10.10 14.02
C TYR A 7 -8.01 -10.99 12.99
N GLU A 8 -7.24 -11.62 12.11
CA GLU A 8 -7.73 -12.60 11.14
C GLU A 8 -6.84 -13.84 11.18
N PHE A 9 -7.46 -15.02 11.24
CA PHE A 9 -6.78 -16.31 11.13
C PHE A 9 -7.49 -17.15 10.08
N THR A 10 -6.71 -17.86 9.27
CA THR A 10 -7.22 -18.75 8.22
C THR A 10 -6.58 -20.14 8.32
N ALA A 11 -7.41 -21.17 8.26
CA ALA A 11 -7.03 -22.57 8.11
C ALA A 11 -7.21 -22.98 6.65
N VAL A 12 -6.15 -23.48 6.02
CA VAL A 12 -6.08 -23.81 4.60
C VAL A 12 -5.91 -25.30 4.39
N ASP A 13 -5.06 -25.96 5.18
CA ASP A 13 -4.72 -27.36 4.95
C ASP A 13 -5.74 -28.32 5.56
N ARG A 14 -6.45 -27.88 6.61
CA ARG A 14 -7.46 -28.68 7.30
C ARG A 14 -8.55 -27.78 7.89
N PHE A 15 -9.80 -28.14 7.66
CA PHE A 15 -10.93 -27.50 8.32
C PHE A 15 -10.92 -27.72 9.84
N LEU A 16 -11.34 -26.69 10.57
CA LEU A 16 -11.57 -26.72 12.00
C LEU A 16 -12.77 -27.61 12.32
N THR A 17 -12.57 -28.55 13.24
CA THR A 17 -13.66 -29.37 13.77
C THR A 17 -14.61 -28.54 14.63
N THR A 18 -15.84 -29.02 14.82
CA THR A 18 -16.84 -28.36 15.69
C THR A 18 -16.31 -28.15 17.12
N ARG A 19 -15.49 -29.09 17.62
CA ARG A 19 -14.85 -28.97 18.94
C ARG A 19 -13.84 -27.83 18.98
N GLU A 20 -12.98 -27.73 17.97
CA GLU A 20 -11.97 -26.66 17.87
C GLU A 20 -12.64 -25.29 17.70
N GLN A 21 -13.73 -25.20 16.94
CA GLN A 21 -14.52 -23.97 16.82
C GLN A 21 -15.15 -23.55 18.17
N ALA A 22 -15.62 -24.51 18.97
CA ALA A 22 -16.13 -24.24 20.32
C ALA A 22 -15.02 -23.78 21.29
N GLU A 23 -13.81 -24.37 21.19
CA GLU A 23 -12.64 -23.91 21.93
C GLU A 23 -12.29 -22.46 21.58
N LEU A 24 -12.26 -22.10 20.29
CA LEU A 24 -12.01 -20.73 19.85
C LEU A 24 -13.10 -19.75 20.31
N ARG A 25 -14.37 -20.18 20.31
CA ARG A 25 -15.50 -19.39 20.81
C ARG A 25 -15.37 -19.05 22.29
N SER A 26 -14.68 -19.88 23.08
CA SER A 26 -14.39 -19.58 24.48
C SER A 26 -13.34 -18.49 24.67
N LEU A 27 -12.47 -18.26 23.67
CA LEU A 27 -11.44 -17.21 23.69
C LEU A 27 -11.97 -15.86 23.21
N SER A 28 -12.91 -15.87 22.25
CA SER A 28 -13.62 -14.67 21.82
C SER A 28 -15.09 -14.95 21.54
N THR A 29 -15.95 -14.29 22.30
CA THR A 29 -17.40 -14.35 22.12
C THR A 29 -17.86 -13.58 20.88
N ARG A 30 -17.13 -12.53 20.49
CA ARG A 30 -17.50 -11.60 19.41
C ARG A 30 -16.93 -11.96 18.04
N ALA A 31 -15.96 -12.87 17.97
CA ALA A 31 -15.32 -13.23 16.71
C ALA A 31 -16.28 -13.94 15.73
N ASP A 32 -16.15 -13.69 14.45
CA ASP A 32 -16.75 -14.53 13.42
C ASP A 32 -15.88 -15.79 13.24
N ILE A 33 -16.45 -16.96 13.53
CA ILE A 33 -15.71 -18.23 13.52
C ILE A 33 -16.42 -19.18 12.55
N THR A 34 -15.66 -19.71 11.60
CA THR A 34 -16.12 -20.70 10.62
C THR A 34 -15.21 -21.93 10.66
N ALA A 35 -15.45 -22.89 9.75
CA ALA A 35 -14.57 -24.04 9.59
C ALA A 35 -13.18 -23.67 9.03
N THR A 36 -13.01 -22.48 8.47
CA THR A 36 -11.76 -22.03 7.84
C THR A 36 -11.21 -20.73 8.42
N SER A 37 -11.98 -19.99 9.21
CA SER A 37 -11.57 -18.66 9.64
C SER A 37 -11.96 -18.33 11.08
N PHE A 38 -11.18 -17.44 11.67
CA PHE A 38 -11.51 -16.70 12.88
C PHE A 38 -11.19 -15.22 12.58
N VAL A 39 -12.19 -14.35 12.68
CA VAL A 39 -12.05 -12.92 12.41
C VAL A 39 -12.60 -12.14 13.58
N ASN A 40 -11.89 -11.12 14.04
CA ASN A 40 -12.37 -10.30 15.13
C ASN A 40 -11.82 -8.88 15.08
N THR A 41 -12.63 -7.93 15.52
CA THR A 41 -12.27 -6.52 15.60
C THR A 41 -12.51 -6.01 17.03
N TYR A 42 -11.51 -5.35 17.60
CA TYR A 42 -11.61 -4.73 18.93
C TYR A 42 -11.55 -3.22 18.80
N GLN A 43 -12.42 -2.54 19.55
CA GLN A 43 -12.41 -1.09 19.71
C GLN A 43 -11.95 -0.63 21.11
N TRP A 44 -11.87 -1.58 22.05
CA TRP A 44 -11.47 -1.40 23.43
C TRP A 44 -10.94 -2.73 23.98
N GLY A 45 -9.77 -2.72 24.61
CA GLY A 45 -9.16 -3.92 25.17
C GLY A 45 -8.55 -4.82 24.10
N ASP A 46 -8.18 -6.03 24.49
CA ASP A 46 -7.33 -6.89 23.66
C ASP A 46 -7.82 -8.35 23.59
N PHE A 47 -7.38 -9.04 22.54
CA PHE A 47 -7.62 -10.46 22.35
C PHE A 47 -7.02 -11.25 23.52
N LYS A 48 -7.83 -12.15 24.12
CA LYS A 48 -7.40 -12.95 25.27
C LYS A 48 -6.63 -14.22 24.90
N GLY A 49 -6.64 -14.58 23.61
CA GLY A 49 -5.85 -15.69 23.10
C GLY A 49 -4.43 -15.28 22.77
N ASP A 50 -3.58 -16.26 22.57
CA ASP A 50 -2.19 -16.08 22.12
C ASP A 50 -2.10 -16.47 20.64
N PRO A 51 -1.90 -15.51 19.72
CA PRO A 51 -1.82 -15.79 18.28
C PRO A 51 -0.81 -16.87 17.92
N ARG A 52 0.34 -16.94 18.63
CA ARG A 52 1.36 -17.94 18.37
C ARG A 52 0.83 -19.34 18.65
N LYS A 53 0.16 -19.55 19.79
CA LYS A 53 -0.45 -20.85 20.14
C LYS A 53 -1.57 -21.24 19.18
N LEU A 54 -2.33 -20.27 18.66
CA LEU A 54 -3.37 -20.55 17.68
C LEU A 54 -2.79 -20.96 16.33
N MET A 55 -1.70 -20.33 15.90
CA MET A 55 -0.95 -20.74 14.70
C MET A 55 -0.34 -22.13 14.86
N GLU A 56 0.22 -22.45 16.03
CA GLU A 56 0.79 -23.79 16.26
C GLU A 56 -0.26 -24.91 16.16
N ARG A 57 -1.49 -24.65 16.62
CA ARG A 57 -2.54 -25.67 16.77
C ARG A 57 -3.51 -25.74 15.61
N TYR A 58 -4.02 -24.61 15.16
CA TYR A 58 -5.26 -24.58 14.37
C TYR A 58 -5.10 -23.98 12.99
N PHE A 59 -4.34 -22.89 12.86
CA PHE A 59 -4.35 -22.05 11.66
C PHE A 59 -3.08 -22.12 10.84
N ASP A 60 -3.20 -21.72 9.57
CA ASP A 60 -2.12 -21.75 8.58
C ASP A 60 -1.63 -20.35 8.18
N ALA A 61 -2.48 -19.34 8.37
CA ALA A 61 -2.15 -17.94 8.15
C ALA A 61 -2.82 -17.07 9.22
N HIS A 62 -2.13 -16.01 9.65
CA HIS A 62 -2.66 -15.03 10.57
C HIS A 62 -2.21 -13.63 10.17
N LEU A 63 -3.12 -12.67 10.25
CA LEU A 63 -2.86 -11.26 10.11
C LEU A 63 -3.39 -10.51 11.32
N TYR A 64 -2.60 -9.58 11.82
CA TYR A 64 -3.00 -8.61 12.82
C TYR A 64 -2.58 -7.21 12.39
N LEU A 65 -3.45 -6.23 12.57
CA LEU A 65 -3.11 -4.82 12.45
C LEU A 65 -3.82 -3.98 13.50
N ALA A 66 -3.20 -2.88 13.88
CA ALA A 66 -3.77 -1.90 14.78
C ALA A 66 -3.59 -0.48 14.24
N ASN A 67 -4.50 0.43 14.61
CA ASN A 67 -4.45 1.82 14.13
C ASN A 67 -3.26 2.63 14.67
N TRP A 68 -2.56 2.13 15.70
CA TRP A 68 -1.29 2.68 16.19
C TRP A 68 -0.06 2.12 15.45
N GLY A 69 -0.25 1.41 14.34
CA GLY A 69 0.82 1.07 13.41
C GLY A 69 1.46 -0.31 13.58
N THR A 70 1.09 -1.08 14.61
CA THR A 70 1.51 -2.49 14.72
C THR A 70 0.87 -3.33 13.63
N ARG A 71 1.69 -4.11 12.92
CA ARG A 71 1.27 -5.03 11.86
C ARG A 71 2.03 -6.34 11.97
N GLN A 72 1.32 -7.45 11.86
CA GLN A 72 1.87 -8.78 12.05
C GLN A 72 1.28 -9.75 11.01
N LEU A 73 2.15 -10.55 10.40
CA LEU A 73 1.79 -11.63 9.49
C LEU A 73 2.48 -12.91 9.96
N MET A 74 1.73 -13.98 10.14
CA MET A 74 2.29 -15.31 10.40
C MET A 74 1.82 -16.30 9.34
N LEU A 75 2.74 -17.14 8.87
CA LEU A 75 2.47 -18.18 7.88
C LEU A 75 3.06 -19.50 8.35
N ARG A 76 2.21 -20.52 8.46
CA ARG A 76 2.61 -21.89 8.83
C ARG A 76 2.74 -22.76 7.60
N LEU A 77 3.86 -23.46 7.53
CA LEU A 77 4.16 -24.42 6.46
C LEU A 77 4.73 -25.72 7.06
N PRO A 78 4.54 -26.87 6.40
CA PRO A 78 5.24 -28.09 6.79
C PRO A 78 6.77 -27.93 6.64
N THR A 79 7.55 -28.44 7.60
CA THR A 79 9.04 -28.37 7.56
C THR A 79 9.65 -29.08 6.34
N ARG A 80 8.94 -30.06 5.78
CA ARG A 80 9.30 -30.73 4.53
C ARG A 80 9.17 -29.87 3.28
N ALA A 81 8.35 -28.81 3.33
CA ALA A 81 8.20 -27.86 2.22
C ALA A 81 9.19 -26.70 2.37
N LEU A 82 9.42 -26.24 3.61
CA LEU A 82 10.30 -25.13 3.93
C LEU A 82 11.29 -25.53 5.03
N ALA A 83 12.57 -25.66 4.67
CA ALA A 83 13.60 -26.12 5.57
C ALA A 83 13.99 -25.01 6.57
N PRO A 84 14.05 -25.30 7.90
CA PRO A 84 14.42 -24.30 8.90
C PRO A 84 15.77 -23.62 8.63
N ALA A 85 16.76 -24.35 8.13
CA ALA A 85 18.07 -23.81 7.79
C ALA A 85 18.05 -22.80 6.63
N THR A 86 17.07 -22.89 5.73
CA THR A 86 16.87 -21.87 4.67
C THR A 86 16.26 -20.61 5.27
N VAL A 87 15.27 -20.76 6.16
CA VAL A 87 14.55 -19.63 6.77
C VAL A 87 15.43 -18.84 7.73
N ALA A 88 16.29 -19.51 8.49
CA ALA A 88 17.22 -18.87 9.43
C ALA A 88 18.21 -17.90 8.77
N ARG A 89 18.40 -17.96 7.43
CA ARG A 89 19.25 -17.00 6.69
C ARG A 89 18.59 -15.64 6.48
N TYR A 90 17.25 -15.58 6.54
CA TYR A 90 16.48 -14.37 6.28
C TYR A 90 15.76 -13.87 7.54
N CYS A 91 15.36 -14.81 8.41
CA CYS A 91 14.69 -14.50 9.67
C CYS A 91 15.71 -14.28 10.79
N VAL A 92 16.26 -13.06 10.86
CA VAL A 92 17.41 -12.69 11.69
C VAL A 92 17.10 -11.66 12.78
N GLY A 93 15.88 -11.11 12.80
CA GLY A 93 15.50 -10.03 13.71
C GLY A 93 14.05 -10.11 14.18
N ASP A 94 13.59 -9.07 14.85
CA ASP A 94 12.21 -8.96 15.34
C ASP A 94 11.24 -8.73 14.17
N GLY A 95 11.64 -7.96 13.15
CA GLY A 95 10.88 -7.72 11.93
C GLY A 95 10.65 -8.97 11.08
N ALA A 96 11.52 -9.97 11.20
CA ALA A 96 11.39 -11.27 10.54
C ALA A 96 12.01 -12.38 11.40
N SER A 97 11.16 -13.22 11.97
CA SER A 97 11.53 -14.35 12.83
C SER A 97 10.82 -15.63 12.39
N ALA A 98 11.30 -16.79 12.86
CA ALA A 98 10.64 -18.05 12.61
C ALA A 98 10.85 -19.04 13.75
N TRP A 99 9.89 -19.95 13.96
CA TRP A 99 10.04 -21.05 14.92
C TRP A 99 9.35 -22.32 14.44
N THR A 100 9.80 -23.46 14.97
CA THR A 100 9.24 -24.78 14.65
C THR A 100 8.25 -25.22 15.71
N ALA A 101 7.11 -25.77 15.26
CA ALA A 101 6.09 -26.38 16.10
C ALA A 101 5.70 -27.77 15.56
N GLY A 102 6.28 -28.81 16.15
CA GLY A 102 6.11 -30.19 15.69
C GLY A 102 6.64 -30.39 14.26
N LYS A 103 5.76 -30.71 13.31
CA LYS A 103 6.09 -30.90 11.88
C LYS A 103 5.95 -29.62 11.04
N HIS A 104 5.71 -28.49 11.69
CA HIS A 104 5.46 -27.22 11.03
C HIS A 104 6.54 -26.20 11.40
N LEU A 105 6.79 -25.28 10.47
CA LEU A 105 7.58 -24.07 10.65
C LEU A 105 6.63 -22.88 10.48
N ILE A 106 6.75 -21.89 11.35
CA ILE A 106 5.96 -20.67 11.31
C ILE A 106 6.92 -19.53 11.03
N VAL A 107 6.69 -18.83 9.92
CA VAL A 107 7.36 -17.57 9.57
C VAL A 107 6.53 -16.44 10.15
N HIS A 108 7.17 -15.50 10.79
CA HIS A 108 6.54 -14.35 11.44
C HIS A 108 7.23 -13.07 10.98
N LEU A 109 6.44 -12.21 10.34
CA LEU A 109 6.84 -10.89 9.89
C LEU A 109 6.12 -9.85 10.73
N TYR A 110 6.86 -8.85 11.18
CA TYR A 110 6.40 -7.88 12.15
C TYR A 110 6.83 -6.47 11.76
N ARG A 111 5.95 -5.52 12.05
CA ARG A 111 6.24 -4.09 12.04
C ARG A 111 5.59 -3.48 13.26
N GLU A 112 6.33 -2.60 13.91
CA GLU A 112 5.78 -1.61 14.83
C GLU A 112 6.18 -0.23 14.33
N ASP A 113 5.29 0.74 14.53
CA ASP A 113 5.53 2.14 14.22
C ASP A 113 5.55 2.92 15.54
N GLU A 114 6.75 3.12 16.08
CA GLU A 114 6.92 3.83 17.35
C GLU A 114 6.50 5.31 17.25
N GLU A 115 6.50 5.89 16.05
CA GLU A 115 6.13 7.29 15.80
C GLU A 115 4.62 7.50 15.67
N GLY A 116 3.84 6.41 15.59
CA GLY A 116 2.38 6.43 15.79
C GLY A 116 1.64 7.31 14.79
N THR A 117 1.87 7.13 13.49
CA THR A 117 0.96 7.73 12.50
C THR A 117 -0.36 6.98 12.57
N ASP A 118 -1.40 7.60 13.12
CA ASP A 118 -2.71 6.97 13.21
C ASP A 118 -3.25 6.63 11.80
N GLU A 119 -3.31 5.33 11.49
CA GLU A 119 -3.72 4.85 10.16
C GLU A 119 -5.22 4.54 10.14
N TRP A 120 -6.04 5.59 10.05
CA TRP A 120 -7.49 5.51 10.19
C TRP A 120 -8.24 4.80 9.04
N ASP A 121 -7.59 4.65 7.88
CA ASP A 121 -8.18 4.04 6.68
C ASP A 121 -7.83 2.54 6.53
N LEU A 122 -7.20 1.92 7.54
CA LEU A 122 -6.88 0.49 7.51
C LEU A 122 -8.12 -0.36 7.78
N ASP A 123 -8.74 -0.85 6.71
CA ASP A 123 -9.63 -2.00 6.77
C ASP A 123 -8.83 -3.29 6.54
N GLY A 124 -8.79 -4.16 7.56
CA GLY A 124 -8.13 -5.46 7.48
C GLY A 124 -8.86 -6.47 6.59
N HIS A 125 -10.14 -6.25 6.29
CA HIS A 125 -10.97 -7.22 5.58
C HIS A 125 -10.43 -7.54 4.17
N GLY A 126 -10.14 -8.83 3.94
CA GLY A 126 -9.70 -9.33 2.64
C GLY A 126 -8.18 -9.24 2.40
N LEU A 127 -7.42 -8.58 3.29
CA LEU A 127 -5.96 -8.50 3.16
C LEU A 127 -5.31 -9.89 3.29
N LEU A 128 -5.70 -10.68 4.30
CA LEU A 128 -5.13 -12.02 4.47
C LEU A 128 -5.47 -12.93 3.30
N ALA A 129 -6.64 -12.78 2.69
CA ALA A 129 -7.02 -13.53 1.49
C ALA A 129 -6.12 -13.20 0.30
N SER A 130 -5.76 -11.93 0.11
CA SER A 130 -4.81 -11.47 -0.93
C SER A 130 -3.37 -11.94 -0.69
N ILE A 131 -2.98 -12.09 0.58
CA ILE A 131 -1.64 -12.55 0.99
C ILE A 131 -1.52 -14.08 0.93
N THR A 132 -2.57 -14.83 1.30
CA THR A 132 -2.54 -16.30 1.43
C THR A 132 -1.85 -17.06 0.27
N PRO A 133 -1.97 -16.66 -1.02
CA PRO A 133 -1.24 -17.30 -2.11
C PRO A 133 0.28 -17.37 -1.94
N VAL A 134 0.92 -16.42 -1.22
CA VAL A 134 2.37 -16.47 -0.95
C VAL A 134 2.79 -17.74 -0.22
N ARG A 135 1.88 -18.37 0.55
CA ARG A 135 2.17 -19.61 1.28
C ARG A 135 2.43 -20.77 0.33
N ALA A 136 1.69 -20.85 -0.77
CA ALA A 136 1.91 -21.85 -1.81
C ALA A 136 3.19 -21.56 -2.60
N ALA A 137 3.47 -20.29 -2.89
CA ALA A 137 4.71 -19.87 -3.56
C ALA A 137 5.95 -20.22 -2.70
N LEU A 138 5.91 -19.93 -1.41
CA LEU A 138 6.98 -20.26 -0.46
C LEU A 138 7.19 -21.78 -0.35
N ALA A 139 6.11 -22.57 -0.30
CA ALA A 139 6.19 -24.03 -0.38
C ALA A 139 6.78 -24.54 -1.70
N ALA A 140 6.66 -23.76 -2.78
CA ALA A 140 7.24 -24.03 -4.09
C ALA A 140 8.70 -23.52 -4.23
N GLY A 141 9.30 -23.02 -3.14
CA GLY A 141 10.67 -22.54 -3.12
C GLY A 141 10.86 -21.08 -3.50
N ASP A 142 9.77 -20.30 -3.62
CA ASP A 142 9.88 -18.86 -3.79
C ASP A 142 10.26 -18.19 -2.46
N LEU A 143 11.51 -17.75 -2.36
CA LEU A 143 12.06 -17.15 -1.14
C LEU A 143 11.88 -15.63 -1.09
N ARG A 144 11.22 -15.01 -2.08
CA ARG A 144 11.01 -13.55 -2.13
C ARG A 144 10.31 -13.02 -0.88
N LEU A 145 9.35 -13.77 -0.33
CA LEU A 145 8.67 -13.40 0.92
C LEU A 145 9.65 -13.31 2.11
N LEU A 146 10.57 -14.27 2.23
CA LEU A 146 11.56 -14.28 3.30
C LEU A 146 12.54 -13.12 3.14
N TYR A 147 12.95 -12.85 1.90
CA TYR A 147 13.82 -11.73 1.58
C TYR A 147 13.15 -10.38 1.87
N LEU A 148 11.84 -10.22 1.60
CA LEU A 148 11.08 -9.04 2.03
C LEU A 148 11.08 -8.89 3.56
N GLY A 149 10.95 -10.00 4.30
CA GLY A 149 11.12 -9.99 5.75
C GLY A 149 12.51 -9.51 6.19
N TRP A 150 13.56 -9.99 5.53
CA TRP A 150 14.93 -9.53 5.80
C TRP A 150 15.11 -8.02 5.49
N LEU A 151 14.58 -7.53 4.37
CA LEU A 151 14.58 -6.10 4.06
C LEU A 151 13.83 -5.27 5.12
N ARG A 152 12.77 -5.84 5.73
CA ARG A 152 12.08 -5.18 6.83
C ARG A 152 13.00 -4.99 8.04
N CYS A 153 13.81 -6.00 8.40
CA CYS A 153 14.82 -5.87 9.45
C CYS A 153 15.90 -4.83 9.10
N VAL A 154 16.38 -4.80 7.85
CA VAL A 154 17.31 -3.76 7.37
C VAL A 154 16.70 -2.37 7.54
N GLN A 155 15.45 -2.18 7.12
CA GLN A 155 14.76 -0.89 7.22
C GLN A 155 14.50 -0.47 8.67
N SER A 156 14.29 -1.42 9.60
CA SER A 156 14.19 -1.15 11.03
C SER A 156 15.53 -0.79 11.68
N LEU A 157 16.65 -0.90 10.96
CA LEU A 157 18.00 -0.82 11.53
C LEU A 157 18.23 -1.88 12.63
N GLU A 158 17.59 -3.05 12.49
CA GLU A 158 17.83 -4.21 13.37
C GLU A 158 19.16 -4.91 13.07
N LEU A 159 19.75 -4.61 11.90
CA LEU A 159 21.00 -5.21 11.41
C LEU A 159 22.10 -4.15 11.35
N ASP A 160 23.32 -4.57 11.65
CA ASP A 160 24.51 -3.73 11.49
C ASP A 160 24.79 -3.43 10.01
N ASP A 161 25.40 -2.28 9.72
CA ASP A 161 25.67 -1.82 8.35
C ASP A 161 26.58 -2.78 7.57
N ASP A 162 27.43 -3.56 8.24
CA ASP A 162 28.35 -4.54 7.67
C ASP A 162 27.75 -5.96 7.57
N GLU A 163 26.50 -6.16 8.02
CA GLU A 163 25.82 -7.44 7.91
C GLU A 163 25.66 -7.83 6.43
N PRO A 164 26.12 -9.02 6.02
CA PRO A 164 26.08 -9.44 4.62
C PRO A 164 24.66 -9.75 4.16
N GLU A 165 24.33 -9.30 2.95
CA GLU A 165 23.06 -9.60 2.30
C GLU A 165 22.94 -11.11 2.06
N PRO A 166 21.82 -11.76 2.46
CA PRO A 166 21.56 -13.15 2.11
C PRO A 166 21.31 -13.28 0.59
N PRO A 167 21.37 -14.50 0.02
CA PRO A 167 21.17 -14.69 -1.41
C PRO A 167 19.87 -14.05 -1.92
N ALA A 168 19.99 -13.04 -2.79
CA ALA A 168 18.83 -12.36 -3.36
C ALA A 168 18.05 -13.33 -4.26
N PRO A 169 16.77 -13.62 -3.97
CA PRO A 169 15.95 -14.49 -4.81
C PRO A 169 15.69 -13.85 -6.17
N ALA A 170 15.66 -14.67 -7.21
CA ALA A 170 15.34 -14.19 -8.56
C ALA A 170 13.92 -13.59 -8.63
N GLY A 171 13.75 -12.56 -9.47
CA GLY A 171 12.45 -11.94 -9.71
C GLY A 171 12.01 -10.90 -8.68
N LEU A 172 12.93 -10.33 -7.89
CA LEU A 172 12.60 -9.20 -6.99
C LEU A 172 12.15 -7.94 -7.73
N GLY A 173 12.62 -7.73 -8.96
CA GLY A 173 12.18 -6.60 -9.81
C GLY A 173 10.74 -6.70 -10.30
N THR A 174 10.04 -7.81 -10.08
CA THR A 174 8.64 -7.98 -10.47
C THR A 174 7.92 -8.83 -9.42
N LEU A 175 7.48 -8.16 -8.35
CA LEU A 175 6.64 -8.77 -7.33
C LEU A 175 5.25 -9.08 -7.90
N ASP A 176 4.73 -10.27 -7.60
CA ASP A 176 3.33 -10.59 -7.88
C ASP A 176 2.40 -9.84 -6.93
N ALA A 177 1.09 -9.85 -7.22
CA ALA A 177 0.11 -9.11 -6.43
C ALA A 177 0.16 -9.44 -4.94
N SER A 178 0.35 -10.72 -4.59
CA SER A 178 0.38 -11.15 -3.19
C SER A 178 1.64 -10.69 -2.47
N LEU A 179 2.82 -10.74 -3.12
CA LEU A 179 4.06 -10.18 -2.57
C LEU A 179 4.02 -8.66 -2.47
N THR A 180 3.42 -7.98 -3.44
CA THR A 180 3.18 -6.53 -3.39
C THR A 180 2.31 -6.17 -2.20
N THR A 181 1.20 -6.90 -1.98
CA THR A 181 0.35 -6.71 -0.80
C THR A 181 1.12 -6.93 0.50
N VAL A 182 2.04 -7.90 0.57
CA VAL A 182 2.90 -8.07 1.77
C VAL A 182 3.85 -6.89 1.96
N ALA A 183 4.49 -6.41 0.89
CA ALA A 183 5.40 -5.27 0.97
C ALA A 183 4.69 -3.99 1.44
N GLU A 184 3.50 -3.72 0.89
CA GLU A 184 2.63 -2.61 1.32
C GLU A 184 2.14 -2.80 2.75
N PHE A 185 1.71 -4.02 3.11
CA PHE A 185 1.27 -4.37 4.46
C PHE A 185 2.39 -4.25 5.49
N LEU A 186 3.66 -4.44 5.13
CA LEU A 186 4.78 -4.24 6.05
C LEU A 186 5.44 -2.86 5.91
N CYS A 187 4.88 -1.97 5.08
CA CYS A 187 5.46 -0.67 4.75
C CYS A 187 6.94 -0.74 4.38
N ILE A 188 7.32 -1.76 3.61
CA ILE A 188 8.69 -1.88 3.12
C ILE A 188 8.91 -0.80 2.05
N ASP A 189 9.99 -0.05 2.18
CA ASP A 189 10.33 1.04 1.28
C ASP A 189 10.49 0.50 -0.16
N PRO A 190 9.70 1.00 -1.12
CA PRO A 190 9.82 0.58 -2.51
C PRO A 190 11.20 0.88 -3.10
N ASP A 191 11.90 1.93 -2.64
CA ASP A 191 13.24 2.25 -3.10
C ASP A 191 14.28 1.24 -2.56
N LEU A 192 14.05 0.67 -1.37
CA LEU A 192 14.85 -0.43 -0.82
C LEU A 192 14.63 -1.73 -1.59
N ILE A 193 13.39 -2.04 -1.96
CA ILE A 193 13.08 -3.18 -2.84
C ILE A 193 13.75 -2.99 -4.22
N ALA A 194 13.73 -1.77 -4.76
CA ALA A 194 14.38 -1.45 -6.03
C ALA A 194 15.92 -1.60 -5.95
N ALA A 195 16.55 -1.16 -4.86
CA ALA A 195 17.98 -1.34 -4.61
C ALA A 195 18.37 -2.82 -4.52
N ALA A 196 17.56 -3.63 -3.83
CA ALA A 196 17.72 -5.07 -3.78
C ALA A 196 17.58 -5.72 -5.16
N ALA A 197 16.54 -5.34 -5.91
CA ALA A 197 16.23 -5.88 -7.23
C ALA A 197 17.32 -5.63 -8.27
N ALA A 198 18.14 -4.59 -8.12
CA ALA A 198 19.24 -4.28 -9.05
C ALA A 198 20.28 -5.40 -9.18
N ALA A 199 20.52 -6.19 -8.14
CA ALA A 199 21.40 -7.37 -8.19
C ALA A 199 20.65 -8.71 -8.26
N SER A 200 19.32 -8.68 -8.27
CA SER A 200 18.50 -9.88 -8.41
C SER A 200 18.58 -10.41 -9.83
N ALA A 201 18.75 -11.73 -9.96
CA ALA A 201 18.53 -12.40 -11.23
C ALA A 201 17.08 -12.18 -11.71
N GLN A 202 16.87 -12.25 -13.03
CA GLN A 202 15.52 -12.25 -13.60
C GLN A 202 14.74 -13.49 -13.14
N ALA A 203 13.42 -13.34 -12.99
CA ALA A 203 12.56 -14.45 -12.62
C ALA A 203 12.76 -15.63 -13.59
N ALA A 204 12.93 -16.83 -13.05
CA ALA A 204 13.01 -18.03 -13.87
C ALA A 204 11.69 -18.19 -14.64
N VAL A 205 11.79 -18.47 -15.94
CA VAL A 205 10.63 -18.78 -16.76
C VAL A 205 10.01 -20.08 -16.25
N GLU A 206 8.69 -20.08 -16.03
CA GLU A 206 7.97 -21.28 -15.65
C GLU A 206 8.21 -22.40 -16.67
N PRO A 207 8.49 -23.64 -16.22
CA PRO A 207 8.79 -24.72 -17.13
C PRO A 207 7.58 -25.05 -18.00
N THR A 208 7.84 -25.18 -19.30
CA THR A 208 6.81 -25.56 -20.25
C THR A 208 6.27 -26.96 -19.95
N ALA A 209 5.02 -27.23 -20.37
CA ALA A 209 4.44 -28.56 -20.24
C ALA A 209 5.25 -29.66 -20.97
N ALA A 210 6.04 -29.30 -21.97
CA ALA A 210 6.96 -30.23 -22.64
C ALA A 210 8.16 -30.59 -21.74
N GLN A 211 8.79 -29.60 -21.11
CA GLN A 211 9.90 -29.80 -20.17
C GLN A 211 9.47 -30.63 -18.95
N LEU A 212 8.30 -30.30 -18.37
CA LEU A 212 7.75 -31.06 -17.24
C LEU A 212 7.45 -32.51 -17.63
N ARG A 213 6.90 -32.77 -18.82
CA ARG A 213 6.68 -34.15 -19.30
C ARG A 213 7.99 -34.91 -19.45
N SER A 214 9.02 -34.28 -20.02
CA SER A 214 10.35 -34.88 -20.15
C SER A 214 10.94 -35.25 -18.79
N TRP A 215 10.84 -34.34 -17.82
CA TRP A 215 11.29 -34.60 -16.45
C TRP A 215 10.50 -35.73 -15.77
N VAL A 216 9.18 -35.72 -15.90
CA VAL A 216 8.35 -36.83 -15.37
C VAL A 216 8.75 -38.15 -16.01
N THR A 217 9.10 -38.20 -17.30
CA THR A 217 9.56 -39.44 -17.94
C THR A 217 10.90 -39.93 -17.39
N SER A 218 11.82 -39.05 -16.96
CA SER A 218 13.10 -39.43 -16.37
C SER A 218 13.00 -39.96 -14.93
N LEU A 219 11.90 -39.70 -14.21
CA LEU A 219 11.69 -40.25 -12.87
C LEU A 219 11.49 -41.77 -12.89
N SER A 220 12.03 -42.46 -11.89
CA SER A 220 11.85 -43.91 -11.72
C SER A 220 10.39 -44.28 -11.40
N VAL A 221 10.01 -45.53 -11.64
CA VAL A 221 8.65 -46.03 -11.30
C VAL A 221 8.38 -45.88 -9.80
N ARG A 222 9.36 -46.20 -8.95
CA ARG A 222 9.25 -46.05 -7.49
C ARG A 222 8.96 -44.60 -7.06
N GLU A 223 9.61 -43.62 -7.69
CA GLU A 223 9.35 -42.20 -7.40
C GLU A 223 7.96 -41.78 -7.86
N LYS A 224 7.53 -42.22 -9.05
CA LYS A 224 6.18 -41.96 -9.56
C LYS A 224 5.12 -42.52 -8.63
N ASP A 225 5.28 -43.76 -8.15
CA ASP A 225 4.35 -44.40 -7.22
C ASP A 225 4.27 -43.64 -5.89
N ALA A 226 5.43 -43.19 -5.36
CA ALA A 226 5.48 -42.37 -4.15
C ALA A 226 4.77 -41.02 -4.33
N ILE A 227 4.99 -40.34 -5.46
CA ILE A 227 4.33 -39.07 -5.79
C ILE A 227 2.82 -39.25 -5.92
N LEU A 228 2.36 -40.33 -6.56
CA LEU A 228 0.93 -40.63 -6.68
C LEU A 228 0.30 -40.97 -5.33
N ALA A 229 1.00 -41.69 -4.46
CA ALA A 229 0.55 -41.95 -3.09
C ALA A 229 0.43 -40.66 -2.26
N ASP A 230 1.41 -39.74 -2.35
CA ASP A 230 1.36 -38.43 -1.71
C ASP A 230 0.18 -37.58 -2.24
N LEU A 231 -0.10 -37.64 -3.54
CA LEU A 231 -1.22 -36.94 -4.16
C LEU A 231 -2.57 -37.44 -3.61
N LEU A 232 -2.75 -38.77 -3.57
CA LEU A 232 -3.96 -39.39 -3.03
C LEU A 232 -4.13 -39.15 -1.52
N SER A 233 -3.03 -38.92 -0.81
CA SER A 233 -3.04 -38.58 0.62
C SER A 233 -3.45 -37.13 0.90
N GLY A 234 -3.71 -36.32 -0.14
CA GLY A 234 -4.23 -34.95 0.00
C GLY A 234 -3.16 -33.90 0.31
N ASP A 235 -1.91 -34.13 -0.11
CA ASP A 235 -0.83 -33.20 0.14
C ASP A 235 -0.91 -31.91 -0.71
N GLY A 236 -1.49 -30.86 -0.14
CA GLY A 236 -1.67 -29.55 -0.81
C GLY A 236 -0.38 -28.87 -1.28
N HIS A 237 0.79 -29.29 -0.80
CA HIS A 237 2.08 -28.71 -1.17
C HIS A 237 2.87 -29.55 -2.19
N LEU A 238 2.34 -30.70 -2.61
CA LEU A 238 3.05 -31.63 -3.51
C LEU A 238 3.49 -30.94 -4.81
N ARG A 239 2.60 -30.19 -5.46
CA ARG A 239 2.92 -29.46 -6.69
C ARG A 239 4.11 -28.51 -6.50
N GLY A 240 4.09 -27.73 -5.43
CA GLY A 240 5.16 -26.79 -5.12
C GLY A 240 6.50 -27.50 -4.92
N ARG A 241 6.52 -28.58 -4.13
CA ARG A 241 7.75 -29.37 -3.92
C ARG A 241 8.30 -29.96 -5.21
N LEU A 242 7.45 -30.44 -6.11
CA LEU A 242 7.89 -30.99 -7.40
C LEU A 242 8.45 -29.92 -8.33
N LEU A 243 7.81 -28.75 -8.41
CA LEU A 243 8.35 -27.62 -9.19
C LEU A 243 9.68 -27.14 -8.63
N ARG A 244 9.83 -27.09 -7.31
CA ARG A 244 11.11 -26.80 -6.66
C ARG A 244 12.17 -27.83 -7.03
N ARG A 245 11.87 -29.12 -6.89
CA ARG A 245 12.80 -30.21 -7.25
C ARG A 245 13.22 -30.13 -8.72
N TYR A 246 12.28 -29.85 -9.62
CA TYR A 246 12.59 -29.64 -11.03
C TYR A 246 13.60 -28.50 -11.22
N ARG A 247 13.38 -27.35 -10.57
CA ARG A 247 14.28 -26.20 -10.66
C ARG A 247 15.64 -26.52 -10.05
N ASP A 248 15.70 -27.16 -8.89
CA ASP A 248 16.95 -27.53 -8.22
C ASP A 248 17.80 -28.49 -9.09
N GLU A 249 17.17 -29.41 -9.82
CA GLU A 249 17.85 -30.32 -10.76
C GLU A 249 18.30 -29.65 -12.08
N HIS A 250 17.74 -28.47 -12.41
CA HIS A 250 18.01 -27.74 -13.65
C HIS A 250 18.65 -26.37 -13.42
N LEU A 251 18.99 -26.03 -12.18
CA LEU A 251 19.71 -24.80 -11.86
C LEU A 251 21.12 -24.93 -12.44
N PRO A 252 21.58 -24.02 -13.30
CA PRO A 252 23.00 -23.94 -13.61
C PRO A 252 23.75 -23.61 -12.31
N ASP A 253 24.93 -24.21 -12.14
CA ASP A 253 25.83 -24.00 -11.00
C ASP A 253 26.35 -22.54 -11.02
N THR A 254 25.51 -21.56 -10.70
CA THR A 254 25.90 -20.14 -10.64
C THR A 254 26.52 -19.85 -9.28
N SER A 255 27.68 -20.45 -9.08
CA SER A 255 28.62 -20.09 -8.03
C SER A 255 29.42 -18.86 -8.47
N THR A 256 28.77 -17.71 -8.57
CA THR A 256 29.48 -16.42 -8.69
C THR A 256 29.64 -15.82 -7.31
N THR A 257 30.79 -16.09 -6.69
CA THR A 257 31.37 -15.34 -5.57
C THR A 257 31.69 -13.92 -6.02
N SER A 258 30.67 -13.08 -6.15
CA SER A 258 30.84 -11.64 -5.93
C SER A 258 30.91 -11.40 -4.42
N ALA A 259 31.63 -10.36 -3.99
CA ALA A 259 31.50 -9.89 -2.62
C ALA A 259 30.01 -9.64 -2.32
N LEU A 260 29.53 -10.17 -1.20
CA LEU A 260 28.16 -9.97 -0.76
C LEU A 260 28.02 -8.49 -0.42
N ARG A 261 27.00 -7.83 -1.00
CA ARG A 261 26.64 -6.46 -0.60
C ARG A 261 26.24 -6.48 0.88
N THR A 262 26.39 -5.37 1.57
CA THR A 262 25.98 -5.27 2.98
C THR A 262 24.64 -4.55 3.14
N ALA A 263 24.03 -4.66 4.32
CA ALA A 263 22.82 -3.92 4.68
C ALA A 263 23.00 -2.40 4.50
N GLY A 264 24.16 -1.85 4.91
CA GLY A 264 24.49 -0.43 4.75
C GLY A 264 24.59 0.01 3.29
N GLU A 265 25.18 -0.81 2.42
CA GLU A 265 25.25 -0.52 0.97
C GLU A 265 23.86 -0.50 0.32
N LEU A 266 22.96 -1.40 0.75
CA LEU A 266 21.57 -1.42 0.30
C LEU A 266 20.81 -0.17 0.75
N LEU A 267 20.94 0.23 2.02
CA LEU A 267 20.32 1.45 2.56
C LEU A 267 20.84 2.70 1.84
N ALA A 268 22.15 2.80 1.59
CA ALA A 268 22.73 3.92 0.85
C ALA A 268 22.20 3.99 -0.60
N THR A 269 22.08 2.84 -1.26
CA THR A 269 21.52 2.77 -2.62
C THR A 269 20.05 3.17 -2.63
N ALA A 270 19.25 2.67 -1.67
CA ALA A 270 17.84 3.03 -1.51
C ALA A 270 17.66 4.53 -1.27
N ALA A 271 18.50 5.14 -0.41
CA ALA A 271 18.48 6.58 -0.15
C ALA A 271 18.77 7.40 -1.41
N HIS A 272 19.71 6.95 -2.25
CA HIS A 272 20.00 7.61 -3.53
C HIS A 272 18.79 7.55 -4.48
N LEU A 273 18.17 6.38 -4.63
CA LEU A 273 16.97 6.20 -5.46
C LEU A 273 15.80 7.06 -4.97
N ARG A 274 15.59 7.11 -3.65
CA ARG A 274 14.58 7.96 -3.01
C ARG A 274 14.79 9.44 -3.35
N ALA A 275 16.02 9.94 -3.18
CA ALA A 275 16.36 11.32 -3.50
C ALA A 275 16.14 11.65 -4.99
N GLU A 276 16.45 10.73 -5.90
CA GLU A 276 16.16 10.89 -7.33
C GLU A 276 14.66 10.97 -7.62
N ARG A 277 13.87 10.07 -7.04
CA ARG A 277 12.41 10.04 -7.18
C ARG A 277 11.77 11.32 -6.66
N GLU A 278 12.18 11.80 -5.48
CA GLU A 278 11.69 13.04 -4.89
C GLU A 278 11.99 14.26 -5.76
N ARG A 279 13.21 14.34 -6.32
CA ARG A 279 13.58 15.40 -7.28
C ARG A 279 12.67 15.38 -8.50
N GLN A 280 12.44 14.21 -9.09
CA GLN A 280 11.57 14.06 -10.27
C GLN A 280 10.12 14.47 -9.97
N VAL A 281 9.57 14.06 -8.82
CA VAL A 281 8.22 14.42 -8.40
C VAL A 281 8.10 15.93 -8.16
N ALA A 282 9.10 16.55 -7.53
CA ALA A 282 9.13 18.00 -7.31
C ALA A 282 9.14 18.78 -8.64
N GLU A 283 9.98 18.36 -9.60
CA GLU A 283 10.02 18.96 -10.93
C GLU A 283 8.69 18.82 -11.69
N GLN A 284 8.04 17.66 -11.60
CA GLN A 284 6.73 17.43 -12.23
C GLN A 284 5.65 18.32 -11.61
N ARG A 285 5.59 18.39 -10.28
CA ARG A 285 4.65 19.27 -9.56
C ARG A 285 4.84 20.74 -9.94
N GLU A 286 6.08 21.19 -10.08
CA GLU A 286 6.38 22.56 -10.52
C GLU A 286 5.89 22.81 -11.96
N ARG A 287 6.17 21.88 -12.88
CA ARG A 287 5.71 21.97 -14.28
C ARG A 287 4.18 21.98 -14.37
N GLU A 288 3.51 21.17 -13.56
CA GLU A 288 2.05 21.14 -13.49
C GLU A 288 1.49 22.43 -12.91
N ARG A 289 2.09 22.97 -11.85
CA ARG A 289 1.70 24.26 -11.27
C ARG A 289 1.82 25.39 -12.30
N ILE A 290 2.96 25.51 -12.97
CA ILE A 290 3.17 26.51 -14.04
C ILE A 290 2.14 26.33 -15.16
N ARG A 291 1.83 25.09 -15.55
CA ARG A 291 0.80 24.81 -16.56
C ARG A 291 -0.60 25.23 -16.11
N GLN A 292 -0.96 24.93 -14.86
CA GLN A 292 -2.24 25.31 -14.27
C GLN A 292 -2.37 26.82 -14.16
N GLU A 293 -1.33 27.52 -13.70
CA GLU A 293 -1.29 28.98 -13.62
C GLU A 293 -1.44 29.63 -15.00
N ARG A 294 -0.72 29.13 -16.02
CA ARG A 294 -0.85 29.62 -17.41
C ARG A 294 -2.25 29.38 -17.97
N SER A 295 -2.82 28.20 -17.72
CA SER A 295 -4.18 27.86 -18.13
C SER A 295 -5.22 28.76 -17.44
N ALA A 296 -5.09 28.95 -16.12
CA ALA A 296 -5.95 29.82 -15.33
C ALA A 296 -5.84 31.28 -15.77
N ALA A 297 -4.63 31.78 -16.04
CA ALA A 297 -4.40 33.11 -16.57
C ALA A 297 -5.01 33.29 -17.96
N ALA A 298 -4.86 32.31 -18.86
CA ALA A 298 -5.48 32.34 -20.18
C ALA A 298 -7.02 32.28 -20.11
N ALA A 299 -7.58 31.46 -19.22
CA ALA A 299 -9.02 31.39 -18.98
C ALA A 299 -9.55 32.70 -18.39
N ARG A 300 -8.82 33.31 -17.44
CA ARG A 300 -9.11 34.63 -16.89
C ARG A 300 -9.12 35.68 -17.98
N GLN A 301 -8.12 35.67 -18.86
CA GLN A 301 -8.05 36.59 -19.98
C GLN A 301 -9.25 36.45 -20.91
N ARG A 302 -9.61 35.23 -21.31
CA ARG A 302 -10.79 34.98 -22.16
C ARG A 302 -12.10 35.42 -21.50
N HIS A 303 -12.23 35.23 -20.19
CA HIS A 303 -13.40 35.69 -19.43
C HIS A 303 -13.50 37.22 -19.45
N LEU A 304 -12.39 37.92 -19.22
CA LEU A 304 -12.34 39.38 -19.32
C LEU A 304 -12.61 39.86 -20.76
N ASP A 305 -12.11 39.15 -21.77
CA ASP A 305 -12.38 39.47 -23.18
C ASP A 305 -13.86 39.30 -23.53
N ALA A 306 -14.52 38.23 -23.04
CA ALA A 306 -15.96 38.04 -23.21
C ALA A 306 -16.78 39.13 -22.48
N LEU A 307 -16.34 39.53 -21.28
CA LEU A 307 -16.96 40.61 -20.51
C LEU A 307 -16.81 41.98 -21.18
N ALA A 308 -15.70 42.20 -21.90
CA ALA A 308 -15.46 43.42 -22.66
C ALA A 308 -16.46 43.61 -23.81
N VAL A 309 -16.93 42.52 -24.43
CA VAL A 309 -17.90 42.57 -25.53
C VAL A 309 -19.28 43.01 -25.05
N ASP A 310 -19.70 42.66 -23.83
CA ASP A 310 -21.04 42.95 -23.30
C ASP A 310 -21.03 43.51 -21.87
N GLN A 311 -20.28 44.60 -21.67
CA GLN A 311 -20.23 45.29 -20.39
C GLN A 311 -21.63 45.76 -19.90
N PRO A 312 -22.53 46.31 -20.75
CA PRO A 312 -23.85 46.74 -20.31
C PRO A 312 -24.71 45.60 -19.72
N ALA A 313 -24.73 44.41 -20.35
CA ALA A 313 -25.46 43.26 -19.81
C ALA A 313 -24.84 42.74 -18.51
N ALA A 314 -23.51 42.81 -18.37
CA ALA A 314 -22.84 42.46 -17.13
C ALA A 314 -23.27 43.35 -15.96
N TRP A 315 -23.36 44.67 -16.17
CA TRP A 315 -23.87 45.62 -15.16
C TRP A 315 -25.35 45.38 -14.83
N GLN A 316 -26.18 45.03 -15.82
CA GLN A 316 -27.59 44.66 -15.57
C GLN A 316 -27.69 43.39 -14.70
N ARG A 317 -26.88 42.38 -15.01
CA ARG A 317 -26.85 41.11 -14.25
C ARG A 317 -26.36 41.31 -12.81
N VAL A 318 -25.40 42.21 -12.60
CA VAL A 318 -25.00 42.64 -11.24
C VAL A 318 -26.19 43.24 -10.50
N ASN A 319 -26.93 44.16 -11.12
CA ASN A 319 -28.10 44.79 -10.50
C ASN A 319 -29.21 43.76 -10.18
N GLU A 320 -29.44 42.78 -11.04
CA GLU A 320 -30.40 41.69 -10.81
C GLU A 320 -29.98 40.80 -9.61
N LEU A 321 -28.72 40.35 -9.60
CA LEU A 321 -28.15 39.51 -8.53
C LEU A 321 -28.09 40.24 -7.18
N ILE A 322 -27.86 41.55 -7.19
CA ILE A 322 -27.87 42.36 -5.98
C ILE A 322 -29.29 42.70 -5.54
N SER A 323 -30.25 42.68 -6.45
CA SER A 323 -31.67 42.88 -6.13
C SER A 323 -32.28 41.66 -5.45
N THR A 324 -31.82 40.45 -5.74
CA THR A 324 -32.23 39.26 -4.98
C THR A 324 -31.72 39.37 -3.54
N LYS A 325 -32.50 38.92 -2.54
CA LYS A 325 -32.09 38.96 -1.13
C LYS A 325 -31.37 37.68 -0.70
N LYS A 326 -30.56 37.09 -1.59
CA LYS A 326 -29.93 35.78 -1.37
C LYS A 326 -28.41 35.94 -1.18
N PRO A 327 -27.82 35.36 -0.12
CA PRO A 327 -26.38 35.45 0.13
C PRO A 327 -25.50 34.97 -1.04
N ARG A 328 -25.85 33.87 -1.70
CA ARG A 328 -25.06 33.32 -2.82
C ARG A 328 -25.05 34.22 -4.07
N ASP A 329 -26.14 34.95 -4.29
CA ASP A 329 -26.29 35.87 -5.42
C ASP A 329 -25.47 37.14 -5.17
N TYR A 330 -25.34 37.58 -3.91
CA TYR A 330 -24.42 38.67 -3.53
C TYR A 330 -22.97 38.30 -3.79
N ASP A 331 -22.55 37.09 -3.44
CA ASP A 331 -21.17 36.65 -3.72
C ASP A 331 -20.88 36.62 -5.22
N THR A 332 -21.86 36.18 -6.02
CA THR A 332 -21.76 36.15 -7.49
C THR A 332 -21.73 37.56 -8.09
N GLY A 333 -22.57 38.48 -7.60
CA GLY A 333 -22.59 39.87 -8.05
C GLY A 333 -21.33 40.64 -7.68
N VAL A 334 -20.78 40.40 -6.48
CA VAL A 334 -19.50 40.98 -6.03
C VAL A 334 -18.35 40.46 -6.89
N GLN A 335 -18.32 39.17 -7.24
CA GLN A 335 -17.31 38.63 -8.14
C GLN A 335 -17.37 39.25 -9.54
N LEU A 336 -18.56 39.47 -10.11
CA LEU A 336 -18.72 40.18 -11.38
C LEU A 336 -18.24 41.64 -11.32
N LEU A 337 -18.43 42.33 -10.18
CA LEU A 337 -17.90 43.68 -9.97
C LEU A 337 -16.36 43.70 -9.89
N VAL A 338 -15.75 42.68 -9.28
CA VAL A 338 -14.29 42.48 -9.30
C VAL A 338 -13.80 42.27 -10.73
N ASP A 339 -14.49 41.44 -11.51
CA ASP A 339 -14.11 41.18 -12.91
C ASP A 339 -14.23 42.45 -13.78
N LEU A 340 -15.26 43.28 -13.56
CA LEU A 340 -15.44 44.57 -14.24
C LEU A 340 -14.38 45.61 -13.82
N ARG A 341 -13.93 45.59 -12.56
CA ARG A 341 -12.81 46.41 -12.08
C ARG A 341 -11.53 46.02 -12.81
N ASP A 342 -11.19 44.73 -12.76
CA ASP A 342 -9.96 44.20 -13.36
C ASP A 342 -9.93 44.46 -14.88
N LEU A 343 -11.09 44.39 -15.55
CA LEU A 343 -11.25 44.79 -16.94
C LEU A 343 -10.95 46.29 -17.15
N SER A 344 -11.49 47.14 -16.29
CA SER A 344 -11.31 48.60 -16.38
C SER A 344 -9.87 49.05 -16.09
N GLU A 345 -9.17 48.33 -15.20
CA GLU A 345 -7.74 48.52 -14.92
C GLU A 345 -6.88 48.09 -16.11
N ARG A 346 -7.20 46.95 -16.75
CA ARG A 346 -6.52 46.47 -17.97
C ARG A 346 -6.64 47.46 -19.12
N ASP A 347 -7.83 48.03 -19.31
CA ASP A 347 -8.12 48.96 -20.41
C ASP A 347 -7.66 50.41 -20.08
N GLY A 348 -7.12 50.64 -18.88
CA GLY A 348 -6.59 51.93 -18.43
C GLY A 348 -7.64 53.01 -18.14
N ASN A 349 -8.92 52.65 -18.08
CA ASN A 349 -10.03 53.59 -17.91
C ASN A 349 -10.94 53.23 -16.74
N THR A 350 -10.51 53.57 -15.52
CA THR A 350 -11.22 53.23 -14.28
C THR A 350 -12.34 54.21 -13.90
N THR A 351 -12.42 55.38 -14.55
CA THR A 351 -13.36 56.46 -14.16
C THR A 351 -14.84 56.06 -14.32
N PRO A 352 -15.28 55.47 -15.45
CA PRO A 352 -16.67 55.04 -15.63
C PRO A 352 -17.08 53.93 -14.65
N PHE A 353 -16.15 53.04 -14.32
CA PHE A 353 -16.36 51.98 -13.34
C PHE A 353 -16.60 52.55 -11.94
N ARG A 354 -15.74 53.48 -11.49
CA ARG A 354 -15.89 54.11 -10.16
C ARG A 354 -17.20 54.89 -10.04
N GLN A 355 -17.61 55.60 -11.09
CA GLN A 355 -18.89 56.31 -11.12
C GLN A 355 -20.08 55.35 -10.96
N ARG A 356 -20.13 54.26 -11.75
CA ARG A 356 -21.20 53.25 -11.64
C ARG A 356 -21.19 52.49 -10.33
N LEU A 357 -20.01 52.21 -9.77
CA LEU A 357 -19.89 51.57 -8.45
C LEU A 357 -20.40 52.49 -7.33
N ALA A 358 -20.10 53.79 -7.40
CA ALA A 358 -20.63 54.77 -6.45
C ALA A 358 -22.16 54.89 -6.54
N GLU A 359 -22.71 54.95 -7.75
CA GLU A 359 -24.17 54.90 -7.98
C GLU A 359 -24.79 53.64 -7.37
N LEU A 360 -24.20 52.46 -7.61
CA LEU A 360 -24.69 51.20 -7.08
C LEU A 360 -24.68 51.16 -5.54
N ARG A 361 -23.61 51.68 -4.91
CA ARG A 361 -23.54 51.82 -3.44
C ARG A 361 -24.63 52.75 -2.90
N THR A 362 -24.93 53.86 -3.57
CA THR A 362 -26.00 54.77 -3.13
C THR A 362 -27.39 54.13 -3.23
N VAL A 363 -27.67 53.40 -4.32
CA VAL A 363 -28.95 52.69 -4.52
C VAL A 363 -29.15 51.58 -3.48
N HIS A 364 -28.08 50.92 -3.06
CA HIS A 364 -28.13 49.81 -2.11
C HIS A 364 -27.62 50.14 -0.70
N ALA A 365 -27.57 51.43 -0.33
CA ALA A 365 -27.10 51.90 0.98
C ALA A 365 -27.82 51.28 2.19
N ARG A 366 -29.04 50.78 2.00
CA ARG A 366 -29.84 50.10 3.04
C ARG A 366 -29.51 48.61 3.23
N LYS A 367 -28.50 48.06 2.54
CA LYS A 367 -28.09 46.64 2.61
C LYS A 367 -26.68 46.48 3.21
N PRO A 368 -26.55 46.44 4.56
CA PRO A 368 -25.24 46.44 5.23
C PRO A 368 -24.37 45.22 4.89
N SER A 369 -24.97 44.03 4.76
CA SER A 369 -24.24 42.78 4.44
C SER A 369 -23.64 42.75 3.02
N LEU A 370 -24.19 43.53 2.08
CA LEU A 370 -23.61 43.69 0.75
C LEU A 370 -22.42 44.65 0.80
N LEU A 371 -22.55 45.76 1.53
CA LEU A 371 -21.49 46.76 1.67
C LEU A 371 -20.23 46.16 2.32
N GLU A 372 -20.41 45.33 3.35
CA GLU A 372 -19.31 44.60 4.00
C GLU A 372 -18.58 43.66 3.02
N ARG A 373 -19.31 42.99 2.12
CA ARG A 373 -18.71 42.10 1.11
C ARG A 373 -17.98 42.85 0.01
N LEU A 374 -18.48 44.03 -0.39
CA LEU A 374 -17.80 44.93 -1.32
C LEU A 374 -16.50 45.48 -0.72
N GLU A 375 -16.52 45.87 0.55
CA GLU A 375 -15.33 46.34 1.28
C GLU A 375 -14.30 45.22 1.43
N ARG A 376 -14.73 44.00 1.76
CA ARG A 376 -13.86 42.82 1.84
C ARG A 376 -13.24 42.45 0.49
N ALA A 377 -13.90 42.76 -0.62
CA ALA A 377 -13.39 42.54 -1.98
C ALA A 377 -12.49 43.69 -2.50
N GLY A 378 -12.23 44.71 -1.67
CA GLY A 378 -11.43 45.88 -2.05
C GLY A 378 -12.12 46.79 -3.07
N LEU A 379 -13.46 46.72 -3.18
CA LEU A 379 -14.28 47.58 -4.04
C LEU A 379 -14.66 48.87 -3.29
N ASN A 380 -13.63 49.59 -2.84
CA ASN A 380 -13.75 50.90 -2.22
C ASN A 380 -13.63 51.98 -3.31
N VAL A 381 -14.41 53.06 -3.16
CA VAL A 381 -14.48 54.16 -4.14
C VAL A 381 -13.22 55.02 -4.09
#